data_AF-A0A4Q3AJL2-F1
#
_entry.id   AF-A0A4Q3AJL2-F1
#
_cell.length_a   1.000
_cell.length_b   1.000
_cell.length_c   1.000
_cell.angle_alpha   90.00
_cell.angle_beta   90.00
_cell.angle_gamma   90.00
#
_symmetry.space_group_name_H-M   'P 1'
#
loop_
_entity.id
_entity.type
_entity.pdbx_description
1 polymer ?
#
loop_
_entity_poly.entity_id
_entity_poly.type
_entity_poly.pdbx_seq_one_letter_code
_entity_poly.pdbx_strand_id
1 'polypeptide(L)' 'MKPSDKNTLLKWNTMLWLLAMALPAFFSIALASTRFPWPMVLPLLLMGPMLASNKMLSQAIERSRETR' A
#
# COMPACT_ATOMS: atom_id res chain seq x y z
N MET A 1 -18.55 -8.36 -10.74
CA MET A 1 -17.56 -8.61 -9.65
C MET A 1 -18.29 -9.23 -8.47
N LYS A 2 -17.88 -10.40 -7.96
CA LYS A 2 -18.56 -10.99 -6.79
C LYS A 2 -18.30 -10.10 -5.55
N PRO A 3 -19.28 -9.93 -4.65
CA PRO A 3 -19.12 -9.10 -3.45
C PRO A 3 -17.95 -9.57 -2.55
N SER A 4 -17.66 -10.87 -2.56
CA SER A 4 -16.50 -11.48 -1.91
C SER A 4 -15.16 -10.90 -2.38
N ASP A 5 -15.00 -10.65 -3.68
CA ASP A 5 -13.73 -10.19 -4.24
C ASP A 5 -13.46 -8.73 -3.89
N LYS A 6 -14.51 -7.90 -3.86
CA LYS A 6 -14.42 -6.49 -3.43
C LYS A 6 -13.98 -6.37 -1.97
N ASN A 7 -14.55 -7.17 -1.07
CA ASN A 7 -14.16 -7.13 0.35
C ASN A 7 -12.72 -7.58 0.57
N THR A 8 -12.26 -8.61 -0.15
CA THR A 8 -10.88 -9.07 -0.09
C THR A 8 -9.90 -8.01 -0.58
N LEU A 9 -10.22 -7.34 -1.69
CA LEU A 9 -9.44 -6.22 -2.21
C LEU A 9 -9.37 -5.09 -1.19
N LEU A 10 -10.52 -4.64 -0.67
CA LEU A 10 -10.56 -3.55 0.31
C LEU A 10 -9.73 -3.86 1.56
N LYS A 11 -9.79 -5.10 2.04
CA LYS A 11 -8.98 -5.57 3.18
C LYS A 11 -7.48 -5.49 2.90
N TRP A 12 -7.05 -5.93 1.71
CA TRP A 12 -5.64 -5.84 1.30
C TRP A 12 -5.16 -4.40 1.19
N ASN A 13 -5.97 -3.52 0.60
CA ASN A 13 -5.62 -2.10 0.50
C ASN A 13 -5.50 -1.45 1.88
N THR A 14 -6.44 -1.70 2.79
CA THR A 14 -6.37 -1.21 4.17
C THR A 14 -5.16 -1.75 4.91
N MET A 15 -4.81 -3.02 4.71
CA MET A 15 -3.63 -3.63 5.33
C MET A 15 -2.32 -3.03 4.80
N LEU A 16 -2.23 -2.74 3.49
CA LEU A 16 -1.09 -2.05 2.87
C LEU A 16 -0.94 -0.62 3.39
N TRP A 17 -2.05 0.09 3.59
CA TRP A 17 -2.05 1.43 4.19
C TRP A 17 -1.60 1.40 5.65
N LEU A 18 -2.08 0.45 6.45
CA LEU A 18 -1.63 0.25 7.84
C LEU A 18 -0.13 -0.06 7.91
N LEU A 19 0.36 -0.92 7.03
CA LEU A 19 1.80 -1.20 6.89
C LEU A 19 2.59 0.07 6.52
N ALA A 20 2.10 0.84 5.56
CA ALA A 20 2.75 2.10 5.15
C ALA A 20 2.81 3.15 6.27
N MET A 21 1.87 3.14 7.21
CA MET A 21 1.89 4.02 8.40
C MET A 21 2.77 3.46 9.53
N ALA A 22 2.79 2.15 9.73
CA ALA A 22 3.52 1.50 10.82
C ALA A 22 5.02 1.35 10.53
N LEU A 23 5.39 1.06 9.28
CA LEU A 23 6.78 0.86 8.85
C LEU A 23 7.69 2.08 9.16
N PRO A 24 7.30 3.33 8.83
CA PRO A 24 8.11 4.50 9.15
C PRO A 24 8.32 4.69 10.65
N ALA A 25 7.30 4.43 11.48
CA ALA A 25 7.40 4.55 12.93
C ALA A 25 8.31 3.46 13.52
N PHE A 26 8.16 2.22 13.07
CA PHE A 26 9.01 1.10 13.48
C PHE A 26 10.48 1.35 13.10
N PHE A 27 10.75 1.75 11.86
CA PHE A 27 12.08 2.10 11.43
C PHE A 27 12.61 3.35 12.14
N SER A 28 11.76 4.33 12.50
CA SER A 28 12.18 5.52 13.25
C SER A 28 12.68 5.17 14.64
N ILE A 29 12.07 4.19 15.31
CA ILE A 29 12.51 3.68 16.60
C ILE A 29 13.77 2.82 16.43
N ALA A 30 13.77 1.88 15.48
CA ALA A 30 14.89 0.96 15.25
C ALA A 30 16.17 1.68 14.78
N LEU A 31 16.03 2.73 13.97
CA LEU A 31 17.11 3.53 13.42
C LEU A 31 17.26 4.89 14.12
N ALA A 32 16.62 5.10 15.27
CA ALA A 32 16.67 6.35 16.04
C ALA A 32 18.11 6.79 16.36
N SER A 33 19.02 5.83 16.51
CA SER A 33 20.44 6.05 16.79
C SER A 33 21.23 6.51 15.55
N THR A 34 20.72 6.26 14.35
CA THR A 34 21.38 6.63 13.08
C THR A 34 20.69 7.85 12.46
N ARG A 35 21.49 8.80 11.95
CA ARG A 35 20.98 9.93 11.13
C ARG A 35 20.52 9.41 9.76
N PHE A 36 19.48 8.59 9.77
CA PHE A 36 19.00 7.89 8.59
C PHE A 36 18.35 8.92 7.63
N PRO A 37 18.72 8.93 6.34
CA PRO A 37 18.21 9.92 5.39
C PRO A 37 16.77 9.59 4.97
N TRP A 38 15.83 9.83 5.87
CA TRP A 38 14.40 9.58 5.73
C TRP A 38 13.79 10.02 4.40
N PRO A 39 14.08 11.22 3.86
CA PRO A 39 13.51 11.68 2.59
C PRO A 39 13.90 10.81 1.39
N MET A 40 15.05 10.13 1.43
CA MET A 40 15.49 9.22 0.37
C MET A 40 14.90 7.82 0.49
N VAL A 41 14.66 7.34 1.71
CA VAL A 41 14.15 5.97 1.94
C VAL A 41 12.63 5.92 1.86
N LEU A 42 11.93 6.96 2.32
CA LEU A 42 10.47 7.05 2.31
C LEU A 42 9.85 6.74 0.92
N PRO A 43 10.34 7.30 -0.21
CA PRO A 43 9.82 6.96 -1.53
C PRO A 43 9.89 5.47 -1.82
N LEU A 44 11.04 4.83 -1.55
CA LEU A 44 11.22 3.38 -1.75
C LEU A 44 10.32 2.55 -0.83
N LEU A 45 10.19 2.95 0.44
CA LEU A 45 9.36 2.28 1.44
C LEU A 45 7.87 2.32 1.06
N LEU A 46 7.43 3.46 0.51
CA LEU A 46 6.05 3.70 0.07
C LEU A 46 5.76 3.20 -1.35
N MET A 47 6.80 2.99 -2.18
CA MET A 47 6.64 2.57 -3.58
C MET A 47 5.95 1.22 -3.70
N GLY A 48 6.30 0.25 -2.83
CA GLY A 48 5.69 -1.08 -2.82
C GLY A 48 4.18 -1.03 -2.55
N PRO A 49 3.74 -0.45 -1.42
CA PRO A 49 2.32 -0.26 -1.11
C PRO A 49 1.55 0.54 -2.16
N MET A 50 2.17 1.62 -2.68
CA MET A 50 1.56 2.48 -3.69
C MET A 50 1.37 1.76 -5.02
N LEU A 51 2.36 0.98 -5.48
CA LEU A 51 2.26 0.18 -6.70
C LEU A 51 1.21 -0.93 -6.56
N ALA A 52 1.15 -1.59 -5.40
CA ALA A 52 0.14 -2.60 -5.11
C ALA A 52 -1.28 -1.99 -5.11
N SER A 53 -1.46 -0.81 -4.50
CA SER A 53 -2.74 -0.08 -4.50
C SER A 53 -3.17 0.33 -5.91
N ASN A 54 -2.26 0.88 -6.70
CA ASN A 54 -2.53 1.27 -8.10
C ASN A 54 -2.86 0.07 -8.98
N LYS A 55 -2.17 -1.07 -8.80
CA LYS A 55 -2.47 -2.31 -9.53
C LYS A 55 -3.86 -2.83 -9.20
N MET A 56 -4.25 -2.80 -7.92
CA MET A 56 -5.60 -3.16 -7.51
C MET A 56 -6.67 -2.24 -8.10
N LEU A 57 -6.45 -0.92 -8.06
CA LEU A 57 -7.34 0.08 -8.65
C LEU A 57 -7.49 -0.15 -10.17
N SER A 58 -6.39 -0.40 -10.87
CA SER A 58 -6.40 -0.72 -12.30
C SER A 58 -7.23 -1.97 -12.59
N GLN A 59 -7.04 -3.05 -11.82
CA GLN A 59 -7.84 -4.27 -11.97
C GLN A 59 -9.33 -4.05 -11.68
N ALA A 60 -9.66 -3.22 -10.70
CA ALA A 60 -11.05 -2.88 -10.38
C ALA A 60 -11.72 -2.07 -11.51
N ILE A 61 -11.00 -1.12 -12.11
CA ILE A 61 -11.47 -0.32 -13.25
C ILE A 61 -11.71 -1.21 -14.47
N GLU A 62 -10.77 -2.10 -14.79
CA GLU A 62 -10.84 -2.99 -15.94
C GLU A 62 -12.01 -3.99 -15.81
N ARG A 63 -12.14 -4.62 -14.63
CA ARG A 63 -13.29 -5.47 -14.28
C ARG A 63 -14.64 -4.74 -14.34
N SER A 64 -14.67 -3.45 -14.01
CA SER A 64 -15.89 -2.65 -14.06
C SER A 64 -16.30 -2.32 -15.51
N ARG A 65 -15.34 -2.24 -16.44
CA ARG A 65 -15.59 -1.97 -17.85
C ARG A 65 -16.12 -3.20 -18.60
N GLU A 66 -15.69 -4.42 -18.24
CA GLU A 66 -16.20 -5.67 -18.83
C GLU A 66 -17.66 -5.99 -18.47
N THR A 67 -18.17 -5.45 -17.36
CA THR A 67 -19.56 -5.68 -16.91
C THR A 67 -20.58 -4.65 -17.44
N ARG A 68 -20.17 -3.77 -18.34
CA ARG A 68 -21.01 -2.74 -18.97
C ARG A 68 -21.18 -3.04 -20.45
#